data_AF-A0A917L3K8-F1
#
_entry.id   AF-A0A917L3K8-F1
#
_cell.length_a   1.000
_cell.length_b   1.000
_cell.length_c   1.000
_cell.angle_alpha   90.00
_cell.angle_beta   90.00
_cell.angle_gamma   90.00
#
_symmetry.space_group_name_H-M   'P 1'
#
loop_
_entity.id
_entity.type
_entity.pdbx_description
1 polymer ?
#
loop_
_entity_poly.entity_id
_entity_poly.type
_entity_poly.pdbx_seq_one_letter_code
_entity_poly.pdbx_strand_id
1 'polypeptide(L)'
;MTGSEDSPAFRLAYVPGVIPAKWVRIWNERRTDVPLTLLQVSAAEAHALMLAGDADAGLVRLPVDRTVLSAIPLYTETSVVVVPKDHLVAAVDEVTAEDLADDIVLHPLDDTLGWETLPGRPALERPATTEDAVELVAAGIGVLVVPQSLARLHHRKDLTYRPVTDVPESQVALSWPEERTTDLVEDFIGIVRGRTVNSSRGRREEPRADQPKPKKRSGTEGTARKPAAGRSAGRGAGAGKGGAAGRGTRSGGSGKSGGTRQGKPRRKS
;
A
#
# COMPACT_ATOMS: atom_id res chain seq x y z
N MET A 1 -6.18 13.16 47.46
CA MET A 1 -5.27 13.52 46.35
C MET A 1 -5.68 12.65 45.19
N THR A 2 -6.48 13.19 44.28
CA THR A 2 -6.99 12.47 43.10
C THR A 2 -5.82 12.19 42.18
N GLY A 3 -5.43 10.93 42.04
CA GLY A 3 -4.51 10.53 40.99
C GLY A 3 -5.15 10.88 39.66
N SER A 4 -4.49 11.72 38.88
CA SER A 4 -4.79 11.86 37.46
C SER A 4 -4.55 10.48 36.85
N GLU A 5 -5.60 9.70 36.66
CA GLU A 5 -5.52 8.51 35.83
C GLU A 5 -5.22 9.01 34.42
N ASP A 6 -3.96 8.87 33.98
CA ASP A 6 -3.59 9.09 32.59
C ASP A 6 -4.53 8.23 31.75
N SER A 7 -5.44 8.90 31.04
CA SER A 7 -6.37 8.21 30.16
C SER A 7 -5.53 7.42 29.16
N PRO A 8 -5.78 6.11 29.00
CA PRO A 8 -4.98 5.29 28.11
C PRO A 8 -5.03 5.89 26.70
N ALA A 9 -3.87 6.22 26.14
CA ALA A 9 -3.72 6.72 24.78
C ALA A 9 -2.75 5.82 24.02
N PHE A 10 -2.95 5.67 22.72
CA PHE A 10 -2.07 4.91 21.85
C PHE A 10 -1.29 5.86 20.94
N ARG A 11 0.03 5.93 21.09
CA ARG A 11 0.91 6.82 20.33
C ARG A 11 1.56 6.05 19.20
N LEU A 12 1.23 6.43 17.98
CA LEU A 12 1.72 5.81 16.76
C LEU A 12 2.69 6.77 16.05
N ALA A 13 3.96 6.43 16.06
CA ALA A 13 4.96 7.11 15.24
C ALA A 13 4.78 6.75 13.76
N TYR A 14 5.08 7.68 12.85
CA TYR A 14 5.16 7.37 11.42
C TYR A 14 6.21 8.25 10.73
N VAL A 15 6.94 7.63 9.80
CA VAL A 15 8.02 8.28 9.05
C VAL A 15 7.49 8.92 7.75
N PRO A 16 8.24 9.86 7.13
CA PRO A 16 7.84 10.48 5.87
C PRO A 16 7.49 9.46 4.77
N GLY A 17 6.47 9.80 3.98
CA GLY A 17 5.93 8.96 2.90
C GLY A 17 4.99 7.84 3.36
N VAL A 18 4.93 7.52 4.66
CA VAL A 18 3.99 6.51 5.17
C VAL A 18 2.62 7.12 5.48
N ILE A 19 1.55 6.49 5.03
CA ILE A 19 0.18 7.01 5.17
C ILE A 19 -0.60 6.19 6.21
N PRO A 20 -0.75 6.67 7.47
CA PRO A 20 -1.38 5.92 8.55
C PRO A 20 -2.93 5.88 8.48
N ALA A 21 -3.53 6.73 7.64
CA ALA A 21 -4.95 7.08 7.68
C ALA A 21 -5.91 5.88 7.74
N LYS A 22 -5.62 4.82 6.97
CA LYS A 22 -6.45 3.61 6.95
C LYS A 22 -6.54 2.95 8.33
N TRP A 23 -5.40 2.75 9.00
CA TRP A 23 -5.36 2.06 10.29
C TRP A 23 -5.88 2.94 11.42
N VAL A 24 -5.59 4.24 11.36
CA VAL A 24 -6.11 5.23 12.33
C VAL A 24 -7.63 5.27 12.30
N ARG A 25 -8.23 5.29 11.10
CA ARG A 25 -9.69 5.23 10.95
C ARG A 25 -10.26 3.99 11.64
N ILE A 26 -9.70 2.82 11.36
CA ILE A 26 -10.18 1.55 11.93
C ILE A 26 -9.97 1.52 13.45
N TRP A 27 -8.88 2.10 13.95
CA TRP A 27 -8.65 2.22 15.39
C TRP A 27 -9.74 3.05 16.05
N ASN A 28 -9.98 4.27 15.55
CA ASN A 28 -10.98 5.18 16.11
C ASN A 28 -12.42 4.60 16.04
N GLU A 29 -12.71 3.73 15.07
CA GLU A 29 -13.98 3.00 14.99
C GLU A 29 -14.09 1.86 16.02
N ARG A 30 -12.97 1.25 16.44
CA ARG A 30 -12.95 0.06 17.31
C ARG A 30 -12.63 0.35 18.78
N ARG A 31 -11.85 1.39 19.02
CA ARG A 31 -11.32 1.81 20.32
C ARG A 31 -11.73 3.25 20.58
N THR A 32 -13.03 3.46 20.79
CA THR A 32 -13.60 4.79 21.07
C THR A 32 -13.19 5.33 22.45
N ASP A 33 -12.75 4.44 23.32
CA ASP A 33 -12.27 4.67 24.68
C ASP A 33 -10.78 5.03 24.75
N VAL A 34 -10.00 4.73 23.71
CA VAL A 34 -8.53 4.93 23.68
C VAL A 34 -8.17 5.82 22.49
N PRO A 35 -7.92 7.13 22.68
CA PRO A 35 -7.50 8.00 21.58
C PRO A 35 -6.17 7.54 20.98
N LEU A 36 -6.05 7.63 19.66
CA LEU A 36 -4.80 7.43 18.94
C LEU A 36 -4.15 8.77 18.62
N THR A 37 -2.92 8.96 19.11
CA THR A 37 -2.08 10.12 18.82
C THR A 37 -1.06 9.77 17.74
N LEU A 38 -1.03 10.56 16.67
CA LEU A 38 -0.04 10.41 15.60
C LEU A 38 1.19 11.28 15.88
N LEU A 39 2.37 10.69 15.77
CA LEU A 39 3.65 11.36 15.93
C LEU A 39 4.46 11.27 14.63
N GLN A 40 4.49 12.36 13.85
CA GLN A 40 5.34 12.40 12.68
C GLN A 40 6.79 12.63 13.12
N VAL A 41 7.69 11.73 12.73
CA VAL A 41 9.10 11.78 13.12
C VAL A 41 10.01 11.42 11.96
N SER A 42 11.27 11.82 12.01
CA SER A 42 12.23 11.38 11.00
C SER A 42 12.46 9.87 11.06
N ALA A 43 12.92 9.27 9.95
CA ALA A 43 13.28 7.85 9.93
C ALA A 43 14.38 7.51 10.95
N ALA A 44 15.32 8.43 11.18
CA ALA A 44 16.41 8.26 12.13
C ALA A 44 15.95 8.26 13.60
N GLU A 45 14.92 9.04 13.93
CA GLU A 45 14.44 9.20 15.31
C GLU A 45 13.41 8.14 15.72
N ALA A 46 12.69 7.55 14.76
CA ALA A 46 11.54 6.69 15.03
C ALA A 46 11.86 5.52 15.97
N HIS A 47 13.02 4.87 15.81
CA HIS A 47 13.42 3.76 16.68
C HIS A 47 13.69 4.22 18.12
N ALA A 48 14.46 5.30 18.28
CA ALA A 48 14.79 5.84 19.60
C ALA A 48 13.53 6.28 20.36
N LEU A 49 12.58 6.91 19.67
CA LEU A 49 11.29 7.32 20.24
C LEU A 49 10.48 6.13 20.76
N MET A 50 10.41 5.05 19.99
CA MET A 50 9.73 3.82 20.42
C MET A 50 10.44 3.20 21.63
N LEU A 51 11.77 3.08 21.59
CA LEU A 51 12.56 2.48 22.68
C LEU A 51 12.51 3.32 23.97
N ALA A 52 12.45 4.64 23.88
CA ALA A 52 12.23 5.53 25.02
C ALA A 52 10.82 5.40 25.62
N GLY A 53 9.86 4.88 24.84
CA GLY A 53 8.46 4.80 25.24
C GLY A 53 7.69 6.08 25.04
N ASP A 54 8.17 6.94 24.14
CA ASP A 54 7.45 8.12 23.68
C ASP A 54 6.46 7.78 22.55
N ALA A 55 6.64 6.61 21.92
CA ALA A 55 5.66 5.97 21.03
C ALA A 55 5.47 4.50 21.40
N ASP A 56 4.24 4.00 21.26
CA ASP A 56 3.88 2.61 21.58
C ASP A 56 4.14 1.68 20.39
N ALA A 57 4.02 2.21 19.17
CA ALA A 57 4.38 1.55 17.92
C ALA A 57 4.77 2.58 16.85
N GLY A 58 5.35 2.12 15.75
CA GLY A 58 5.80 2.94 14.64
C GLY A 58 5.50 2.31 13.29
N LEU A 59 5.06 3.13 12.34
CA LEU A 59 5.03 2.79 10.92
C LEU A 59 6.34 3.29 10.30
N VAL A 60 7.29 2.37 10.16
CA VAL A 60 8.69 2.65 9.83
C VAL A 60 9.10 1.89 8.58
N ARG A 61 10.28 2.20 8.05
CA ARG A 61 10.88 1.46 6.93
C ARG A 61 11.86 0.42 7.48
N LEU A 62 11.89 -0.75 6.86
CA LEU A 62 12.91 -1.77 7.14
C LEU A 62 14.25 -1.37 6.49
N PRO A 63 15.38 -1.80 7.05
CA PRO A 63 15.52 -2.69 8.21
C PRO A 63 15.32 -1.96 9.56
N VAL A 64 14.88 -2.73 10.56
CA VAL A 64 14.89 -2.32 11.97
C VAL A 64 15.72 -3.31 12.77
N ASP A 65 16.23 -2.91 13.93
CA ASP A 65 16.95 -3.83 14.82
C ASP A 65 15.98 -4.83 15.47
N ARG A 66 15.97 -6.06 14.94
CA ARG A 66 15.09 -7.14 15.36
C ARG A 66 15.43 -7.74 16.73
N THR A 67 16.51 -7.31 17.37
CA THR A 67 16.88 -7.75 18.72
C THR A 67 16.16 -6.97 19.82
N VAL A 68 15.65 -5.78 19.48
CA VAL A 68 14.95 -4.88 20.41
C VAL A 68 13.56 -4.48 19.91
N LEU A 69 13.33 -4.58 18.60
CA LEU A 69 12.05 -4.27 17.96
C LEU A 69 11.46 -5.50 17.29
N SER A 70 10.20 -5.77 17.61
CA SER A 70 9.34 -6.58 16.75
C SER A 70 8.90 -5.78 15.53
N ALA A 71 8.66 -6.45 14.40
CA ALA A 71 8.12 -5.81 13.22
C ALA A 71 7.34 -6.75 12.29
N ILE A 72 6.28 -6.22 11.67
CA ILE A 72 5.44 -6.90 10.68
C ILE A 72 5.52 -6.10 9.37
N PRO A 73 6.06 -6.68 8.28
CA PRO A 73 6.02 -6.06 6.96
C PRO A 73 4.57 -5.84 6.51
N LEU A 74 4.29 -4.66 5.93
CA LEU A 74 2.94 -4.26 5.52
C LEU A 74 2.82 -4.21 4.00
N TYR A 75 3.74 -3.50 3.35
CA TYR A 75 3.81 -3.39 1.91
C TYR A 75 5.22 -3.00 1.49
N THR A 76 5.54 -3.32 0.24
CA THR A 76 6.77 -2.88 -0.43
C THR A 76 6.43 -1.72 -1.36
N GLU A 77 7.31 -0.72 -1.40
CA GLU A 77 7.21 0.43 -2.28
C GLU A 77 8.20 0.32 -3.41
N THR A 78 7.71 0.58 -4.62
CA THR A 78 8.54 0.75 -5.81
C THR A 78 9.48 1.93 -5.64
N SER A 79 10.74 1.72 -5.96
CA SER A 79 11.75 2.77 -6.07
C SER A 79 11.60 3.50 -7.40
N VAL A 80 11.69 4.83 -7.36
CA VAL A 80 11.56 5.69 -8.53
C VAL A 80 12.71 6.68 -8.58
N VAL A 81 13.17 7.01 -9.78
CA VAL A 81 14.12 8.11 -10.00
C VAL A 81 13.34 9.40 -10.21
N VAL A 82 13.67 10.43 -9.45
CA VAL A 82 13.17 11.80 -9.56
C VAL A 82 14.13 12.59 -10.42
N VAL A 83 13.60 13.23 -11.46
CA VAL A 83 14.37 13.98 -12.47
C VAL A 83 13.62 15.22 -12.96
N PRO A 84 14.32 16.22 -13.53
CA PRO A 84 13.69 17.26 -14.33
C PRO A 84 12.86 16.68 -15.49
N LYS A 85 11.78 17.35 -15.87
CA LYS A 85 10.88 16.90 -16.94
C LYS A 85 11.52 16.79 -18.33
N ASP A 86 12.64 17.46 -18.55
CA ASP A 86 13.45 17.45 -19.77
C ASP A 86 14.62 16.45 -19.72
N HIS A 87 14.77 15.68 -18.63
CA HIS A 87 15.77 14.63 -18.52
C HIS A 87 15.48 13.46 -19.48
N LEU A 88 16.53 12.80 -20.00
CA LEU A 88 16.40 11.71 -20.97
C LEU A 88 15.51 10.57 -20.48
N VAL A 89 15.66 10.17 -19.21
CA VAL A 89 14.84 9.11 -18.58
C VAL A 89 13.35 9.44 -18.53
N ALA A 90 12.95 10.72 -18.63
CA ALA A 90 11.54 11.09 -18.67
C ALA A 90 10.85 10.64 -19.97
N ALA A 91 11.61 10.30 -21.01
CA ALA A 91 11.10 9.85 -22.31
C ALA A 91 10.64 8.38 -22.34
N VAL A 92 10.95 7.59 -21.30
CA VAL A 92 10.56 6.19 -21.17
C VAL A 92 9.67 5.99 -19.94
N ASP A 93 8.94 4.88 -19.87
CA ASP A 93 8.00 4.61 -18.76
C ASP A 93 8.68 4.02 -17.51
N GLU A 94 9.84 3.40 -17.67
CA GLU A 94 10.65 2.71 -16.64
C GLU A 94 12.12 2.74 -17.07
N VAL A 95 13.04 2.71 -16.10
CA VAL A 95 14.49 2.66 -16.33
C VAL A 95 15.16 1.60 -15.47
N THR A 96 16.35 1.16 -15.88
CA THR A 96 17.22 0.27 -15.11
C THR A 96 18.22 1.07 -14.29
N ALA A 97 18.94 0.40 -13.37
CA ALA A 97 20.10 0.99 -12.71
C ALA A 97 21.18 1.42 -13.71
N GLU A 98 21.40 0.66 -14.79
CA GLU A 98 22.43 0.94 -15.80
C GLU A 98 22.14 2.23 -16.58
N ASP A 99 20.86 2.56 -16.81
CA ASP A 99 20.45 3.80 -17.47
C ASP A 99 20.84 5.06 -16.67
N LEU A 100 21.15 4.92 -15.37
CA LEU A 100 21.59 6.01 -14.48
C LEU A 100 23.10 6.05 -14.27
N ALA A 101 23.87 5.15 -14.91
CA ALA A 101 25.30 4.98 -14.63
C ALA A 101 26.13 6.25 -14.83
N ASP A 102 25.74 7.07 -15.83
CA ASP A 102 26.42 8.32 -16.16
C ASP A 102 25.90 9.53 -15.36
N ASP A 103 24.75 9.40 -14.70
CA ASP A 103 24.14 10.48 -13.91
C ASP A 103 24.85 10.67 -12.56
N ILE A 104 24.77 11.90 -12.04
CA ILE A 104 25.12 12.16 -10.64
C ILE A 104 23.92 11.74 -9.81
N VAL A 105 24.09 10.74 -8.94
CA VAL A 105 23.06 10.29 -8.02
C VAL A 105 23.25 10.97 -6.67
N LEU A 106 22.23 11.73 -6.27
CA LEU A 106 22.13 12.34 -4.94
C LEU A 106 21.75 11.26 -3.93
N HIS A 107 22.47 11.24 -2.80
CA HIS A 107 22.27 10.28 -1.72
C HIS A 107 22.15 11.03 -0.39
N PRO A 108 20.94 11.44 0.01
CA PRO A 108 20.74 12.23 1.22
C PRO A 108 21.08 11.43 2.49
N LEU A 109 21.34 12.10 3.61
CA LEU A 109 21.67 11.44 4.88
C LEU A 109 20.50 10.66 5.48
N ASP A 110 19.27 11.02 5.12
CA ASP A 110 18.03 10.36 5.54
C ASP A 110 17.52 9.30 4.55
N ASP A 111 18.35 8.88 3.58
CA ASP A 111 17.97 7.84 2.61
C ASP A 111 17.55 6.55 3.33
N THR A 112 16.53 5.91 2.77
CA THR A 112 15.86 4.73 3.32
C THR A 112 16.02 3.50 2.43
N LEU A 113 16.75 3.62 1.32
CA LEU A 113 17.09 2.51 0.43
C LEU A 113 18.42 1.88 0.85
N GLY A 114 18.42 0.55 0.96
CA GLY A 114 19.59 -0.24 1.38
C GLY A 114 20.58 -0.47 0.25
N TRP A 115 21.27 0.57 -0.20
CA TRP A 115 22.24 0.50 -1.30
C TRP A 115 23.49 -0.31 -0.95
N GLU A 116 23.81 -1.33 -1.75
CA GLU A 116 25.16 -1.90 -1.79
C GLU A 116 26.10 -1.07 -2.67
N THR A 117 25.58 -0.59 -3.81
CA THR A 117 26.26 0.29 -4.76
C THR A 117 25.21 1.20 -5.38
N LEU A 118 25.50 2.50 -5.48
CA LEU A 118 24.59 3.45 -6.11
C LEU A 118 24.52 3.18 -7.64
N PRO A 119 23.36 3.43 -8.29
CA PRO A 119 23.15 3.10 -9.70
C PRO A 119 23.89 4.05 -10.65
N GLY A 120 24.56 5.08 -10.13
CA GLY A 120 25.31 6.07 -10.89
C GLY A 120 26.44 6.68 -10.06
N ARG A 121 26.97 7.81 -10.54
CA ARG A 121 28.12 8.45 -9.90
C ARG A 121 27.67 9.17 -8.64
N PRO A 122 28.30 8.93 -7.47
CA PRO A 122 27.93 9.63 -6.25
C PRO A 122 28.22 11.13 -6.37
N ALA A 123 27.30 11.96 -5.87
CA ALA A 123 27.60 13.37 -5.64
C ALA A 123 28.76 13.56 -4.64
N LEU A 124 29.51 14.65 -4.79
CA LEU A 124 30.65 14.97 -3.91
C LEU A 124 30.21 15.19 -2.46
N GLU A 125 29.06 15.82 -2.27
CA GLU A 125 28.47 16.10 -0.97
C GLU A 125 27.08 15.48 -0.90
N ARG A 126 26.74 14.98 0.30
CA ARG A 126 25.44 14.38 0.56
C ARG A 126 24.49 15.44 1.11
N PRO A 127 23.30 15.62 0.51
CA PRO A 127 22.27 16.50 1.07
C PRO A 127 21.86 16.05 2.47
N ALA A 128 21.51 16.97 3.35
CA ALA A 128 21.11 16.63 4.72
C ALA A 128 19.79 15.84 4.72
N THR A 129 18.85 16.23 3.86
CA THR A 129 17.52 15.62 3.77
C THR A 129 17.14 15.25 2.34
N THR A 130 16.15 14.38 2.22
CA THR A 130 15.52 14.05 0.94
C THR A 130 14.89 15.28 0.28
N GLU A 131 14.37 16.22 1.07
CA GLU A 131 13.84 17.50 0.57
C GLU A 131 14.95 18.36 -0.07
N ASP A 132 16.09 18.51 0.60
CA ASP A 132 17.25 19.23 0.05
C ASP A 132 17.76 18.57 -1.25
N ALA A 133 17.78 17.24 -1.29
CA ALA A 133 18.15 16.51 -2.49
C ALA A 133 17.19 16.80 -3.65
N VAL A 134 15.88 16.86 -3.40
CA VAL A 134 14.88 17.22 -4.42
C VAL A 134 15.09 18.63 -4.97
N GLU A 135 15.48 19.60 -4.14
CA GLU A 135 15.83 20.94 -4.60
C GLU A 135 17.05 20.94 -5.52
N LEU A 136 18.07 20.12 -5.23
CA LEU A 136 19.24 19.95 -6.09
C LEU A 136 18.91 19.24 -7.41
N VAL A 137 18.00 18.26 -7.41
CA VAL A 137 17.47 17.66 -8.65
C VAL A 137 16.81 18.73 -9.51
N ALA A 138 15.99 19.60 -8.91
CA ALA A 138 15.33 20.68 -9.64
C ALA A 138 16.29 21.73 -10.20
N ALA A 139 17.44 21.93 -9.54
CA ALA A 139 18.53 22.74 -10.05
C ALA A 139 19.37 22.05 -11.14
N GLY A 140 19.05 20.80 -11.51
CA GLY A 140 19.74 20.04 -12.54
C GLY A 140 21.11 19.50 -12.12
N ILE A 141 21.38 19.40 -10.80
CA ILE A 141 22.66 18.94 -10.26
C ILE A 141 22.84 17.42 -10.41
N GLY A 142 21.74 16.69 -10.39
CA GLY A 142 21.75 15.23 -10.48
C GLY A 142 20.34 14.65 -10.41
N VAL A 143 20.27 13.35 -10.19
CA VAL A 143 19.03 12.57 -10.04
C VAL A 143 18.95 12.00 -8.63
N LEU A 144 17.74 11.66 -8.19
CA LEU A 144 17.51 11.09 -6.86
C LEU A 144 16.63 9.86 -6.95
N VAL A 145 17.08 8.73 -6.42
CA VAL A 145 16.25 7.51 -6.33
C VAL A 145 15.64 7.41 -4.94
N VAL A 146 14.32 7.33 -4.85
CA VAL A 146 13.56 7.27 -3.59
C VAL A 146 12.35 6.34 -3.71
N PRO A 147 11.77 5.86 -2.59
CA PRO A 147 10.45 5.26 -2.59
C PRO A 147 9.40 6.20 -3.23
N GLN A 148 8.48 5.64 -4.01
CA GLN A 148 7.47 6.42 -4.74
C GLN A 148 6.65 7.35 -3.83
N SER A 149 6.39 6.98 -2.58
CA SER A 149 5.71 7.87 -1.63
C SER A 149 6.50 9.14 -1.31
N LEU A 150 7.82 9.09 -1.20
CA LEU A 150 8.67 10.27 -0.97
C LEU A 150 8.71 11.17 -2.21
N ALA A 151 8.79 10.58 -3.42
CA ALA A 151 8.66 11.34 -4.66
C ALA A 151 7.30 12.07 -4.77
N ARG A 152 6.22 11.46 -4.27
CA ARG A 152 4.90 12.11 -4.19
C ARG A 152 4.83 13.17 -3.09
N LEU A 153 5.47 12.94 -1.95
CA LEU A 153 5.50 13.86 -0.82
C LEU A 153 6.19 15.18 -1.20
N HIS A 154 7.33 15.09 -1.88
CA HIS A 154 8.13 16.24 -2.34
C HIS A 154 7.83 16.65 -3.79
N HIS A 155 6.65 16.29 -4.30
CA HIS A 155 6.30 16.57 -5.70
C HIS A 155 6.27 18.07 -6.01
N ARG A 156 6.88 18.44 -7.14
CA ARG A 156 6.88 19.79 -7.70
C ARG A 156 6.69 19.78 -9.22
N LYS A 157 6.25 20.91 -9.78
CA LYS A 157 5.70 20.99 -11.16
C LYS A 157 6.72 20.77 -12.27
N ASP A 158 7.99 21.02 -12.02
CA ASP A 158 9.13 20.92 -12.92
C ASP A 158 9.85 19.56 -12.86
N LEU A 159 9.51 18.73 -11.87
CA LEU A 159 10.02 17.37 -11.74
C LEU A 159 8.99 16.32 -12.20
N THR A 160 9.51 15.13 -12.50
CA THR A 160 8.75 13.91 -12.74
C THR A 160 9.50 12.73 -12.13
N TYR A 161 8.87 11.56 -12.06
CA TYR A 161 9.55 10.34 -11.68
C TYR A 161 9.25 9.15 -12.60
N ARG A 162 10.16 8.18 -12.64
CA ARG A 162 10.02 6.89 -13.33
C ARG A 162 10.40 5.73 -12.40
N PRO A 163 9.67 4.60 -12.41
CA PRO A 163 10.12 3.38 -11.77
C PRO A 163 11.54 3.01 -12.20
N VAL A 164 12.31 2.49 -11.24
CA VAL A 164 13.67 2.01 -11.47
C VAL A 164 13.70 0.52 -11.13
N THR A 165 14.16 -0.31 -12.06
CA THR A 165 14.41 -1.74 -11.82
C THR A 165 15.84 -1.96 -11.35
N ASP A 166 16.12 -3.16 -10.83
CA ASP A 166 17.46 -3.59 -10.43
C ASP A 166 18.09 -2.72 -9.32
N VAL A 167 17.23 -2.10 -8.51
CA VAL A 167 17.59 -1.31 -7.34
C VAL A 167 16.87 -1.84 -6.10
N PRO A 168 17.37 -1.55 -4.88
CA PRO A 168 16.68 -1.91 -3.64
C PRO A 168 15.28 -1.31 -3.60
N GLU A 169 14.31 -2.08 -3.12
CA GLU A 169 12.97 -1.60 -2.78
C GLU A 169 12.89 -1.21 -1.30
N SER A 170 11.93 -0.37 -0.93
CA SER A 170 11.69 0.00 0.47
C SER A 170 10.47 -0.74 1.02
N GLN A 171 10.63 -1.40 2.17
CA GLN A 171 9.52 -2.08 2.84
C GLN A 171 9.03 -1.26 4.03
N VAL A 172 7.73 -0.98 4.07
CA VAL A 172 7.08 -0.35 5.23
C VAL A 172 6.60 -1.45 6.17
N ALA A 173 6.88 -1.28 7.46
CA ALA A 173 6.53 -2.20 8.52
C ALA A 173 5.83 -1.48 9.69
N LEU A 174 4.96 -2.20 10.37
CA LEU A 174 4.60 -1.86 11.75
C LEU A 174 5.71 -2.40 12.65
N SER A 175 6.26 -1.58 13.52
CA SER A 175 7.29 -1.96 14.49
C SER A 175 6.94 -1.49 15.89
N TRP A 176 7.41 -2.21 16.91
CA TRP A 176 7.23 -1.88 18.33
C TRP A 176 8.32 -2.54 19.17
N PRO A 177 8.63 -2.02 20.38
CA PRO A 177 9.59 -2.66 21.29
C PRO A 177 9.14 -4.07 21.70
N GLU A 178 10.01 -5.07 21.52
CA GLU A 178 9.66 -6.48 21.75
C GLU A 178 9.17 -6.72 23.19
N GLU A 179 9.86 -6.13 24.17
CA GLU A 179 9.54 -6.21 25.59
C GLU A 179 8.22 -5.52 25.98
N ARG A 180 7.61 -4.74 25.08
CA ARG A 180 6.39 -3.96 25.34
C ARG A 180 5.27 -4.27 24.35
N THR A 181 5.06 -5.56 24.12
CA THR A 181 3.87 -6.04 23.40
C THR A 181 2.64 -5.99 24.32
N THR A 182 2.02 -4.81 24.42
CA THR A 182 0.82 -4.57 25.25
C THR A 182 -0.47 -5.01 24.54
N ASP A 183 -1.59 -5.08 25.27
CA ASP A 183 -2.90 -5.37 24.69
C ASP A 183 -3.29 -4.36 23.59
N LEU A 184 -2.93 -3.08 23.75
CA LEU A 184 -3.17 -2.04 22.74
C LEU A 184 -2.33 -2.25 21.47
N VAL A 185 -1.07 -2.69 21.63
CA VAL A 185 -0.22 -3.07 20.49
C VAL A 185 -0.80 -4.28 19.76
N GLU A 186 -1.24 -5.30 20.49
CA GLU A 186 -1.87 -6.50 19.92
C GLU A 186 -3.16 -6.20 19.15
N ASP A 187 -3.97 -5.27 19.65
CA ASP A 187 -5.14 -4.78 18.94
C ASP A 187 -4.76 -4.06 17.64
N PHE A 188 -3.76 -3.17 17.69
CA PHE A 188 -3.30 -2.45 16.51
C PHE A 188 -2.71 -3.41 15.48
N ILE A 189 -1.93 -4.41 15.92
CA ILE A 189 -1.49 -5.53 15.08
C ILE A 189 -2.69 -6.22 14.43
N GLY A 190 -3.79 -6.42 15.17
CA GLY A 190 -5.02 -6.99 14.63
C GLY A 190 -5.66 -6.15 13.56
N ILE A 191 -5.70 -4.84 13.73
CA ILE A 191 -6.18 -3.89 12.73
C ILE A 191 -5.31 -3.93 11.47
N VAL A 192 -4.00 -3.90 11.64
CA VAL A 192 -3.03 -3.89 10.54
C VAL A 192 -3.08 -5.18 9.73
N ARG A 193 -3.28 -6.33 10.39
CA ARG A 193 -3.50 -7.64 9.75
C ARG A 193 -4.91 -7.83 9.20
N GLY A 194 -5.81 -6.84 9.32
CA GLY A 194 -7.18 -6.91 8.82
C GLY A 194 -8.10 -7.85 9.59
N ARG A 195 -7.77 -8.26 10.83
CA ARG A 195 -8.68 -9.04 11.68
C ARG A 195 -9.97 -8.25 11.89
N THR A 196 -11.13 -8.86 11.70
CA THR A 196 -12.43 -8.23 11.98
C THR A 196 -12.74 -8.29 13.48
N VAL A 197 -13.61 -7.38 13.97
CA VAL A 197 -13.99 -7.26 15.39
C VAL A 197 -14.57 -8.56 15.97
N ASN A 198 -15.05 -9.47 15.11
CA ASN A 198 -15.59 -10.78 15.48
C ASN A 198 -14.57 -11.93 15.46
N SER A 199 -13.27 -11.66 15.25
CA SER A 199 -12.22 -12.67 15.30
C SER A 199 -11.81 -12.95 16.76
N SER A 200 -12.71 -13.58 17.53
CA SER A 200 -12.44 -14.03 18.88
C SER A 200 -11.58 -15.31 18.87
N ARG A 201 -10.26 -15.14 18.77
CA ARG A 201 -9.29 -16.07 19.36
C ARG A 201 -8.36 -15.24 20.23
N GLY A 202 -8.78 -14.97 21.46
CA GLY A 202 -7.97 -14.15 22.38
C GLY A 202 -8.70 -13.62 23.61
N ARG A 203 -10.03 -13.54 23.63
CA ARG A 203 -10.75 -13.40 24.91
C ARG A 203 -10.57 -14.72 25.65
N ARG A 204 -9.60 -14.78 26.57
CA ARG A 204 -9.54 -15.80 27.62
C ARG A 204 -10.95 -15.89 28.19
N GLU A 205 -11.61 -17.01 27.93
CA GLU A 205 -12.81 -17.38 28.65
C GLU A 205 -12.40 -17.54 30.11
N GLU A 206 -12.83 -16.60 30.95
CA GLU A 206 -12.96 -16.87 32.38
C GLU A 206 -13.82 -18.13 32.53
N PRO A 207 -13.42 -19.11 33.36
CA PRO A 207 -14.16 -20.35 33.49
C PRO A 207 -15.50 -20.04 34.14
N ARG A 208 -16.57 -20.02 33.32
CA ARG A 208 -17.94 -20.02 33.82
C ARG A 208 -18.17 -21.35 34.53
N ALA A 209 -18.34 -21.25 35.85
CA ALA A 209 -18.74 -22.31 36.74
C ALA A 209 -20.00 -23.05 36.23
N ASP A 210 -19.99 -24.36 36.45
CA ASP A 210 -21.00 -25.35 36.10
C ASP A 210 -22.46 -24.88 36.27
N GLN A 211 -23.25 -25.02 35.21
CA GLN A 211 -24.70 -25.12 35.31
C GLN A 211 -25.20 -26.42 34.65
N PRO A 212 -26.03 -27.22 35.34
CA PRO A 212 -26.40 -28.57 34.91
C PRO A 212 -27.44 -28.57 33.77
N LYS A 213 -27.20 -29.43 32.76
CA LYS A 213 -28.10 -29.69 31.63
C LYS A 213 -29.40 -30.38 32.07
N PRO A 214 -30.59 -30.00 31.53
CA PRO A 214 -31.82 -30.73 31.79
C PRO A 214 -31.91 -32.02 30.95
N LYS A 215 -32.28 -33.12 31.63
CA LYS A 215 -32.48 -34.47 31.06
C LYS A 215 -33.64 -34.50 30.06
N LYS A 216 -33.38 -34.90 28.81
CA LYS A 216 -34.43 -35.33 27.86
C LYS A 216 -34.85 -36.76 28.19
N ARG A 217 -36.14 -36.95 28.47
CA ARG A 217 -36.78 -38.26 28.68
C ARG A 217 -36.99 -38.98 27.34
N SER A 218 -36.61 -40.25 27.32
CA SER A 218 -36.90 -41.26 26.32
C SER A 218 -38.37 -41.69 26.35
N GLY A 219 -38.96 -41.89 25.18
CA GLY A 219 -40.26 -42.54 24.99
C GLY A 219 -40.29 -43.24 23.63
N THR A 220 -40.75 -44.48 23.64
CA THR A 220 -40.42 -45.59 22.74
C THR A 220 -41.42 -45.79 21.59
N GLU A 221 -40.89 -46.32 20.49
CA GLU A 221 -41.43 -47.19 19.40
C GLU A 221 -42.93 -47.33 19.07
N GLY A 222 -43.22 -47.40 17.76
CA GLY A 222 -44.50 -47.86 17.20
C GLY A 222 -44.58 -47.96 15.66
N THR A 223 -43.98 -49.02 15.09
CA THR A 223 -44.41 -49.85 13.94
C THR A 223 -45.02 -49.28 12.62
N ALA A 224 -44.27 -49.48 11.53
CA ALA A 224 -44.60 -50.11 10.23
C ALA A 224 -45.90 -49.78 9.44
N ARG A 225 -45.76 -49.37 8.16
CA ARG A 225 -45.98 -50.21 6.95
C ARG A 225 -45.89 -49.42 5.63
N LYS A 226 -45.28 -50.07 4.62
CA LYS A 226 -45.32 -49.75 3.19
C LYS A 226 -46.62 -50.33 2.58
N PRO A 227 -47.09 -49.87 1.40
CA PRO A 227 -46.78 -50.66 0.21
C PRO A 227 -46.47 -49.81 -1.03
N ALA A 228 -46.16 -50.53 -2.11
CA ALA A 228 -45.55 -50.07 -3.33
C ALA A 228 -46.53 -49.91 -4.51
N ALA A 229 -46.03 -49.19 -5.52
CA ALA A 229 -46.20 -49.39 -6.97
C ALA A 229 -47.48 -48.92 -7.69
N GLY A 230 -47.25 -48.04 -8.68
CA GLY A 230 -48.14 -47.76 -9.81
C GLY A 230 -47.36 -47.05 -10.92
N ARG A 231 -46.99 -47.79 -11.98
CA ARG A 231 -46.55 -47.34 -13.32
C ARG A 231 -47.72 -46.57 -14.00
N SER A 232 -47.63 -45.76 -15.06
CA SER A 232 -46.79 -45.66 -16.27
C SER A 232 -47.14 -44.33 -16.99
N ALA A 233 -46.16 -43.63 -17.59
CA ALA A 233 -45.96 -43.39 -19.03
C ALA A 233 -46.90 -42.40 -19.78
N GLY A 234 -46.27 -41.47 -20.50
CA GLY A 234 -46.81 -40.61 -21.56
C GLY A 234 -45.96 -39.33 -21.70
N ARG A 235 -44.80 -39.33 -22.40
CA ARG A 235 -44.58 -39.09 -23.84
C ARG A 235 -45.30 -37.87 -24.44
N GLY A 236 -44.49 -36.93 -24.93
CA GLY A 236 -44.80 -35.80 -25.83
C GLY A 236 -43.79 -34.67 -25.55
N ALA A 237 -42.65 -34.50 -26.22
CA ALA A 237 -42.35 -34.28 -27.65
C ALA A 237 -42.97 -32.98 -28.22
N GLY A 238 -42.09 -32.02 -28.55
CA GLY A 238 -42.34 -30.75 -29.23
C GLY A 238 -41.28 -29.73 -28.77
N ALA A 239 -40.13 -29.51 -29.43
CA ALA A 239 -39.81 -29.23 -30.83
C ALA A 239 -40.33 -27.87 -31.35
N GLY A 240 -39.38 -27.01 -31.73
CA GLY A 240 -39.53 -25.70 -32.39
C GLY A 240 -38.47 -24.75 -31.82
N LYS A 241 -37.28 -24.49 -32.38
CA LYS A 241 -36.77 -24.32 -33.75
C LYS A 241 -37.30 -23.10 -34.52
N GLY A 242 -36.36 -22.21 -34.87
CA GLY A 242 -36.42 -21.25 -35.99
C GLY A 242 -36.90 -19.85 -35.60
N GLY A 243 -36.33 -18.74 -36.06
CA GLY A 243 -35.24 -18.41 -36.98
C GLY A 243 -34.79 -16.96 -36.65
N ALA A 244 -33.56 -16.50 -36.88
CA ALA A 244 -32.75 -16.42 -38.10
C ALA A 244 -33.26 -15.41 -39.16
N ALA A 245 -32.31 -14.57 -39.58
CA ALA A 245 -32.32 -13.59 -40.69
C ALA A 245 -33.13 -12.32 -40.44
N GLY A 246 -32.65 -11.11 -40.68
CA GLY A 246 -31.67 -10.52 -41.62
C GLY A 246 -32.04 -9.02 -41.64
N ARG A 247 -31.37 -8.03 -42.22
CA ARG A 247 -30.34 -7.81 -43.24
C ARG A 247 -30.01 -6.31 -43.01
N GLY A 248 -28.76 -5.87 -42.95
CA GLY A 248 -28.01 -5.53 -44.16
C GLY A 248 -28.45 -4.18 -44.74
N THR A 249 -27.59 -3.16 -44.65
CA THR A 249 -27.37 -2.19 -45.74
C THR A 249 -25.96 -1.62 -45.63
N ARG A 250 -25.15 -1.96 -46.64
CA ARG A 250 -23.96 -1.23 -47.07
C ARG A 250 -24.39 -0.14 -48.05
N SER A 251 -23.48 0.81 -48.21
CA SER A 251 -23.25 1.76 -49.32
C SER A 251 -23.34 3.20 -48.80
N GLY A 252 -22.44 4.13 -49.14
CA GLY A 252 -21.40 4.14 -50.17
C GLY A 252 -21.28 5.58 -50.70
N GLY A 253 -20.08 5.95 -51.17
CA GLY A 253 -19.82 7.19 -51.91
C GLY A 253 -19.10 8.25 -51.07
N SER A 254 -17.80 8.55 -51.21
CA SER A 254 -16.94 8.83 -52.37
C SER A 254 -17.14 10.22 -53.00
N GLY A 255 -16.02 10.95 -53.12
CA GLY A 255 -15.86 12.22 -53.84
C GLY A 255 -14.76 13.07 -53.20
N LYS A 256 -13.46 12.96 -53.60
CA LYS A 256 -12.77 13.71 -54.68
C LYS A 256 -12.86 15.24 -54.50
N SER A 257 -11.89 16.11 -54.79
CA SER A 257 -10.49 16.08 -55.21
C SER A 257 -10.15 17.54 -55.63
N GLY A 258 -8.91 17.99 -55.43
CA GLY A 258 -8.34 19.22 -56.04
C GLY A 258 -7.31 19.83 -55.09
N GLY A 259 -6.00 19.89 -55.35
CA GLY A 259 -5.32 20.38 -56.57
C GLY A 259 -5.54 21.90 -56.64
N THR A 260 -4.56 22.81 -56.54
CA THR A 260 -3.19 22.86 -57.06
C THR A 260 -2.49 24.17 -56.63
N ARG A 261 -1.14 24.15 -56.61
CA ARG A 261 -0.18 25.21 -57.06
C ARG A 261 -0.13 26.54 -56.27
N GLN A 262 1.01 26.90 -55.69
CA GLN A 262 2.24 27.49 -56.28
C GLN A 262 2.24 29.02 -56.14
N GLY A 263 3.27 29.59 -55.47
CA GLY A 263 3.43 31.04 -55.39
C GLY A 263 4.59 31.51 -54.51
N LYS A 264 5.83 31.26 -54.93
CA LYS A 264 7.01 32.06 -54.52
C LYS A 264 6.96 33.39 -55.28
N PRO A 265 7.46 34.49 -54.68
CA PRO A 265 8.30 35.38 -55.48
C PRO A 265 9.68 35.60 -54.84
N ARG A 266 10.62 35.85 -55.74
CA ARG A 266 12.05 36.07 -55.52
C ARG A 266 12.31 37.50 -55.03
N ARG A 267 13.43 37.64 -54.33
CA ARG A 267 14.22 38.87 -54.11
C ARG A 267 14.31 39.80 -55.34
N LYS A 268 14.36 41.10 -55.06
CA LYS A 268 15.30 42.10 -55.62
C LYS A 268 15.75 42.96 -54.43
N SER A 269 17.05 43.00 -54.14
CA SER A 269 17.98 44.07 -54.51
C SER A 269 17.63 45.36 -53.79
#